data_AF-G9X2L1-F1
#
_entry.id   AF-G9X2L1-F1
#
_cell.length_a   1.000
_cell.length_b   1.000
_cell.length_c   1.000
_cell.angle_alpha   90.00
_cell.angle_beta   90.00
_cell.angle_gamma   90.00
#
_symmetry.space_group_name_H-M   'P 1'
#
loop_
_entity.id
_entity.type
_entity.pdbx_description
1 polymer ?
#
loop_
_entity_poly.entity_id
_entity_poly.type
_entity_poly.pdbx_seq_one_letter_code
_entity_poly.pdbx_strand_id
1 'polypeptide(L)' 'MSKAKTDEAFKYTKNAILSAENIIYNKDVLSVLLEDNRRYTLDEVEKLVDDFNKKEVK' A
#
# COMPACT_ATOMS: atom_id res chain seq x y z
N MET A 1 29.73 -1.14 10.71
CA MET A 1 28.50 -1.80 10.23
C MET A 1 28.22 -1.29 8.83
N SER A 2 28.45 -2.14 7.84
CA SER A 2 28.57 -1.79 6.43
C SER A 2 27.20 -1.70 5.72
N LYS A 3 27.08 -0.66 4.88
CA LYS A 3 26.18 -0.42 3.74
C LYS A 3 25.18 -1.52 3.32
N ALA A 4 23.91 -1.12 3.16
CA ALA A 4 23.18 -1.08 1.88
C ALA A 4 21.79 -0.45 2.12
N LYS A 5 21.65 0.87 1.89
CA LYS A 5 20.71 1.37 0.88
C LYS A 5 20.39 0.33 -0.18
N THR A 6 19.27 -0.36 -0.01
CA THR A 6 18.58 -0.94 -1.14
C THR A 6 17.18 -0.35 -1.14
N ASP A 7 16.96 0.55 -2.09
CA ASP A 7 15.66 0.87 -2.69
C ASP A 7 15.09 -0.39 -3.38
N GLU A 8 15.04 -1.50 -2.66
CA GLU A 8 14.16 -2.61 -2.99
C GLU A 8 12.81 -2.15 -2.47
N ALA A 9 11.94 -1.74 -3.38
CA ALA A 9 10.55 -1.48 -3.03
C ALA A 9 9.97 -2.77 -2.47
N PHE A 10 10.04 -2.94 -1.15
CA PHE A 10 9.61 -4.13 -0.45
C PHE A 10 8.12 -4.29 -0.74
N LYS A 11 7.80 -5.38 -1.44
CA LYS A 11 6.42 -5.71 -1.76
C LYS A 11 5.81 -6.39 -0.54
N TYR A 12 4.84 -5.74 0.05
CA TYR A 12 4.10 -6.23 1.18
C TYR A 12 2.83 -6.91 0.72
N THR A 13 2.39 -7.94 1.44
CA THR A 13 1.07 -8.52 1.24
C THR A 13 0.00 -7.57 1.73
N LYS A 14 -1.22 -7.68 1.20
CA LYS A 14 -2.39 -6.95 1.71
C LYS A 14 -2.47 -7.01 3.24
N ASN A 15 -2.31 -8.19 3.82
CA ASN A 15 -2.39 -8.35 5.28
C ASN A 15 -1.26 -7.58 6.01
N ALA A 16 -0.02 -7.65 5.51
CA ALA A 16 1.08 -6.87 6.09
C ALA A 16 0.84 -5.35 5.99
N ILE A 17 0.25 -4.89 4.88
CA ILE A 17 -0.15 -3.49 4.69
C ILE A 17 -1.27 -3.15 5.68
N LEU A 18 -2.35 -3.93 5.76
CA LEU A 18 -3.47 -3.72 6.67
C LEU A 18 -3.11 -3.83 8.16
N SER A 19 -2.05 -4.57 8.50
CA SER A 19 -1.52 -4.69 9.85
C SER A 19 -0.59 -3.53 10.24
N ALA A 20 -0.10 -2.74 9.27
CA ALA A 20 0.77 -1.62 9.59
C ALA A 20 -0.02 -0.50 10.29
N GLU A 21 0.44 -0.09 11.47
CA GLU A 21 -0.16 1.01 12.25
C GLU A 21 0.02 2.37 11.56
N ASN A 22 1.05 2.51 10.72
CA ASN A 22 1.37 3.76 10.00
C ASN A 22 0.58 3.93 8.70
N ILE A 23 -0.46 3.13 8.47
CA ILE A 23 -1.32 3.28 7.30
C ILE A 23 -2.25 4.47 7.53
N ILE A 24 -2.08 5.51 6.72
CA ILE A 24 -2.85 6.75 6.78
C ILE A 24 -4.26 6.55 6.18
N TYR A 25 -4.50 5.43 5.48
CA TYR A 25 -5.71 5.16 4.72
C TYR A 25 -6.67 4.18 5.42
N ASN A 26 -7.96 4.28 5.12
CA ASN A 26 -8.96 3.37 5.67
C ASN A 26 -8.68 1.91 5.27
N LYS A 27 -8.68 1.01 6.25
CA LYS A 27 -8.49 -0.44 6.02
C LYS A 27 -9.52 -1.01 5.05
N ASP A 28 -10.76 -0.50 5.07
CA ASP A 28 -11.80 -0.87 4.10
C ASP A 28 -11.40 -0.57 2.66
N VAL A 29 -10.92 0.65 2.39
CA VAL A 29 -10.49 1.07 1.06
C VAL A 29 -9.32 0.21 0.58
N LEU A 30 -8.33 -0.02 1.44
CA LEU A 30 -7.22 -0.93 1.14
C LEU A 30 -7.66 -2.37 0.96
N SER A 31 -8.69 -2.82 1.68
CA SER A 31 -9.21 -4.18 1.54
C SER A 31 -9.85 -4.41 0.18
N VAL A 32 -10.49 -3.37 -0.37
CA VAL A 32 -11.11 -3.38 -1.70
C VAL A 32 -10.08 -3.17 -2.82
N LEU A 33 -9.10 -2.29 -2.61
CA LEU A 33 -8.07 -1.98 -3.61
C LEU A 33 -6.99 -3.05 -3.75
N LEU A 34 -6.60 -3.67 -2.64
CA LEU A 34 -5.52 -4.66 -2.61
C LEU A 34 -6.07 -6.07 -2.66
N GLU A 35 -5.54 -6.86 -3.61
CA GLU A 35 -5.85 -8.28 -3.72
C GLU A 35 -4.97 -9.12 -2.78
N ASP A 36 -5.55 -10.13 -2.13
CA ASP A 36 -4.85 -11.05 -1.23
C ASP A 36 -3.76 -11.89 -1.93
N ASN A 37 -3.92 -12.16 -3.23
CA ASN A 37 -2.96 -12.92 -4.03
C ASN A 37 -1.84 -12.05 -4.64
N ARG A 38 -1.86 -10.73 -4.39
CA ARG A 38 -0.85 -9.80 -4.92
C ARG A 38 -0.10 -9.13 -3.78
N ARG A 39 1.12 -8.71 -4.11
CA ARG A 39 1.96 -7.93 -3.22
C ARG A 39 2.15 -6.55 -3.83
N TYR A 40 2.08 -5.54 -2.98
CA TYR A 40 2.12 -4.14 -3.37
C TYR A 40 3.22 -3.44 -2.59
N THR A 41 3.83 -2.46 -3.24
CA THR A 41 4.75 -1.53 -2.58
C THR A 41 3.95 -0.42 -1.90
N LEU A 42 4.56 0.27 -0.92
CA LEU A 42 3.89 1.42 -0.29
C LEU A 42 3.52 2.50 -1.32
N ASP A 43 4.38 2.77 -2.31
CA ASP A 43 4.11 3.74 -3.40
C ASP A 43 2.92 3.32 -4.29
N GLU A 44 2.82 2.04 -4.63
CA GLU A 44 1.67 1.52 -5.40
C GLU A 44 0.37 1.62 -4.60
N VAL A 45 0.42 1.29 -3.31
CA VAL A 45 -0.74 1.42 -2.42
C VAL A 45 -1.19 2.88 -2.35
N GLU A 46 -0.25 3.81 -2.19
CA GLU A 46 -0.52 5.24 -2.13
C GLU A 46 -1.19 5.74 -3.40
N LYS A 47 -0.68 5.35 -4.58
CA LYS A 47 -1.27 5.68 -5.88
C LYS A 47 -2.66 5.08 -6.08
N LEU A 48 -2.88 3.84 -5.67
CA LEU A 48 -4.18 3.18 -5.77
C LEU A 48 -5.23 3.93 -4.94
N VAL A 49 -4.88 4.33 -3.72
CA VAL A 49 -5.78 5.08 -2.85
C VAL A 49 -6.01 6.50 -3.37
N ASP A 50 -4.98 7.17 -3.87
CA ASP A 50 -5.11 8.50 -4.48
C ASP A 50 -6.03 8.48 -5.73
N ASP A 51 -5.88 7.49 -6.62
CA ASP A 51 -6.76 7.32 -7.79
C ASP A 51 -8.21 7.05 -7.37
N PHE A 52 -8.41 6.23 -6.34
CA PHE A 52 -9.73 5.93 -5.79
C PHE A 52 -10.40 7.19 -5.22
N ASN A 53 -9.70 7.93 -4.37
CA ASN A 53 -10.19 9.18 -3.79
C ASN A 53 -10.50 10.24 -4.87
N LYS A 54 -9.67 10.31 -5.93
CA LYS A 54 -9.89 11.21 -7.08
C LYS A 54 -11.10 10.82 -7.93
N LYS A 55 -11.47 9.54 -7.97
CA LYS A 55 -12.65 9.07 -8.68
C LYS A 55 -13.95 9.40 -7.96
N GLU A 56 -13.97 9.40 -6.63
CA GLU A 56 -15.17 9.75 -5.86
C GLU A 56 -15.48 11.25 -5.83
N VAL A 57 -14.51 12.13 -6.14
CA VAL A 57 -14.70 13.60 -6.13
C VAL A 57 -15.30 14.18 -7.44
N LYS A 58 -16.22 13.46 -8.10
CA LYS A 58 -16.97 13.97 -9.26
C LYS A 58 -18.45 14.11 -9.02
#